data_AF-A0A1W9LS16-F1
#
_entry.id   AF-A0A1W9LS16-F1
#
_cell.length_a   1.000
_cell.length_b   1.000
_cell.length_c   1.000
_cell.angle_alpha   90.00
_cell.angle_beta   90.00
_cell.angle_gamma   90.00
#
_symmetry.space_group_name_H-M   'P 1'
#
loop_
_entity.id
_entity.type
_entity.pdbx_description
1 polymer ?
#
loop_
_entity_poly.entity_id
_entity_poly.type
_entity_poly.pdbx_seq_one_letter_code
_entity_poly.pdbx_strand_id
1 'polypeptide(L)'
;MEIVLVIVAVVIVIVAWRTILTIAAGLIAGGAVGFAFSVLIIALSAGIFKNDKASMDVVAGISIFISIIIGSVVAFKVWKKVWEALEKPDKIQTEPESVPVPKPVTPPTPEPRKSDKQDKSDKTVIMLMGQEAVGKTTLLALMYKEFTRNSHFPFVASNDTGIDLEEAYQKLCTIIEQPNFTQPPRLLPGTASVREYNFNIENREFVVYDTAGGLIMTKESDGRANDLEDFRNAISKASVIINVIDGAAMLEGNDFLADRVNSPTRVRDLLMRYKGGDGRCLILFVITKCEAWIKTEAGIDKLRKAFEDRHKVVLNWVGENPNRAGIFVPVKTLGCVEFSFKEGDGEQEKLVFHKKTNLKFSQENVDKPMQYAVRFCMRRSILPIEKHFKFYGNSFMIQF
;
A
#
# COMPACT_ATOMS: atom_id res chain seq x y z
N MET A 1 -18.25 43.13 -27.63
CA MET A 1 -19.31 43.43 -26.63
C MET A 1 -19.88 42.14 -26.03
N GLU A 2 -20.14 41.11 -26.83
CA GLU A 2 -20.69 39.82 -26.37
C GLU A 2 -19.82 39.06 -25.35
N ILE A 3 -18.49 39.04 -25.52
CA ILE A 3 -17.57 38.37 -24.57
C ILE A 3 -17.63 39.00 -23.17
N VAL A 4 -17.79 40.32 -23.08
CA VAL A 4 -17.89 41.03 -21.79
C VAL A 4 -19.19 40.68 -21.07
N LEU A 5 -20.29 40.55 -21.82
CA LEU A 5 -21.59 40.13 -21.31
C LEU A 5 -21.56 38.69 -20.77
N VAL A 6 -20.87 37.78 -21.47
CA VAL A 6 -20.69 36.39 -21.01
C VAL A 6 -19.87 36.34 -19.72
N ILE A 7 -18.78 37.11 -19.63
CA ILE A 7 -17.94 37.16 -18.42
C ILE A 7 -18.74 37.72 -17.23
N VAL A 8 -19.51 38.80 -17.44
CA VAL A 8 -20.34 39.39 -16.39
C VAL A 8 -21.42 38.39 -15.92
N ALA A 9 -22.05 37.67 -16.83
CA ALA A 9 -23.04 36.65 -16.48
C ALA A 9 -22.43 35.50 -15.66
N VAL A 10 -21.25 35.01 -16.04
CA VAL A 10 -20.53 33.96 -15.31
C VAL A 10 -20.15 34.42 -13.90
N VAL A 11 -19.67 35.66 -13.76
CA VAL A 11 -19.32 36.23 -12.45
C VAL A 11 -20.55 36.35 -11.55
N ILE A 12 -21.70 36.79 -12.08
CA ILE A 12 -22.95 36.88 -11.33
C ILE A 12 -23.40 35.50 -10.83
N VAL A 13 -23.31 34.46 -11.67
CA VAL A 13 -23.68 33.08 -11.29
C VAL A 13 -22.77 32.54 -10.20
N ILE A 14 -21.45 32.77 -10.30
CA ILE A 14 -20.48 32.32 -9.29
C ILE A 14 -20.73 33.01 -7.94
N VAL A 15 -21.00 34.32 -7.95
CA VAL A 15 -21.29 35.09 -6.73
C VAL A 15 -22.60 34.59 -6.10
N ALA A 16 -23.66 34.44 -6.89
CA ALA A 16 -24.95 33.94 -6.41
C ALA A 16 -24.82 32.53 -5.79
N TRP A 17 -24.10 31.63 -6.44
CA TRP A 17 -23.87 30.28 -5.96
C TRP A 17 -23.10 30.25 -4.62
N ARG A 18 -22.06 31.09 -4.48
CA ARG A 18 -21.32 31.25 -3.22
C ARG A 18 -22.18 31.80 -2.09
N THR A 19 -23.05 32.77 -2.37
CA THR A 19 -23.96 33.32 -1.36
C THR A 19 -24.96 32.27 -0.88
N ILE A 20 -25.53 31.47 -1.79
CA ILE A 20 -26.44 30.37 -1.45
C ILE A 20 -25.75 29.33 -0.56
N LEU A 21 -24.52 28.92 -0.91
CA LEU A 21 -23.73 27.97 -0.09
C LEU A 21 -23.44 28.52 1.31
N THR A 22 -23.14 29.82 1.42
CA THR A 22 -22.83 30.47 2.70
C THR A 22 -24.06 30.56 3.60
N ILE A 23 -25.22 30.87 3.02
CA ILE A 23 -26.51 30.89 3.75
C ILE A 23 -26.89 29.48 4.18
N ALA A 24 -26.74 28.48 3.31
CA ALA A 24 -27.03 27.09 3.63
C ALA A 24 -26.13 26.57 4.78
N ALA A 25 -24.83 26.88 4.74
CA ALA A 25 -23.91 26.54 5.82
C ALA A 25 -24.26 27.24 7.14
N GLY A 26 -24.70 28.51 7.08
CA GLY A 26 -25.15 29.27 8.25
C GLY A 26 -26.42 28.71 8.88
N LEU A 27 -27.38 28.24 8.06
CA LEU A 27 -28.62 27.59 8.51
C LEU A 27 -28.34 26.24 9.18
N ILE A 28 -27.42 25.45 8.63
CA ILE A 28 -27.02 24.14 9.20
C ILE A 28 -26.27 24.33 10.53
N ALA A 29 -25.50 25.40 10.67
CA ALA A 29 -24.70 25.67 11.88
C ALA A 29 -25.49 26.32 13.04
N GLY A 30 -26.78 26.61 12.89
CA GLY A 30 -27.69 26.97 13.99
C GLY A 30 -27.29 28.21 14.79
N GLY A 31 -26.59 29.19 14.21
CA GLY A 31 -26.06 30.34 14.93
C GLY A 31 -26.52 31.69 14.37
N ALA A 32 -27.17 32.51 15.20
CA ALA A 32 -27.58 33.89 14.91
C ALA A 32 -26.44 34.79 14.39
N VAL A 33 -25.18 34.42 14.68
CA VAL A 33 -23.96 35.11 14.24
C VAL A 33 -23.75 35.02 12.72
N GLY A 34 -24.12 33.88 12.09
CA GLY A 34 -23.98 33.70 10.64
C GLY A 34 -24.95 34.57 9.82
N PHE A 35 -26.14 34.79 10.37
CA PHE A 35 -27.17 35.60 9.71
C PHE A 35 -26.82 37.10 9.75
N ALA A 36 -26.38 37.62 10.90
CA ALA A 36 -25.94 39.02 11.01
C ALA A 36 -24.73 39.34 10.10
N PHE A 37 -23.80 38.39 9.94
CA PHE A 37 -22.64 38.56 9.07
C PHE A 37 -23.01 38.54 7.58
N SER A 38 -23.98 37.71 7.19
CA SER A 38 -24.50 37.67 5.82
C SER A 38 -25.19 38.98 5.44
N VAL A 39 -25.96 39.56 6.36
CA VAL A 39 -26.60 40.88 6.18
C VAL A 39 -25.57 42.01 6.08
N LEU A 40 -24.48 41.94 6.87
CA LEU A 40 -23.39 42.93 6.81
C LEU A 40 -22.64 42.88 5.46
N ILE A 41 -22.38 41.69 4.92
CA ILE A 41 -21.76 41.53 3.59
C ILE A 41 -22.68 42.09 2.50
N ILE A 42 -23.99 41.84 2.58
CA ILE A 42 -24.98 42.38 1.63
C ILE A 42 -25.05 43.90 1.73
N ALA A 43 -25.05 44.47 2.95
CA ALA A 43 -25.06 45.92 3.16
C ALA A 43 -23.77 46.60 2.64
N LEU A 44 -22.60 45.98 2.87
CA LEU A 44 -21.32 46.48 2.36
C LEU A 44 -21.26 46.38 0.82
N SER A 45 -21.79 45.32 0.22
CA SER A 45 -21.81 45.19 -1.23
C SER A 45 -22.85 46.12 -1.90
N ALA A 46 -23.94 46.47 -1.22
CA ALA A 46 -24.89 47.48 -1.68
C ALA A 46 -24.36 48.92 -1.56
N GLY A 47 -23.54 49.22 -0.53
CA GLY A 47 -22.98 50.55 -0.30
C GLY A 47 -21.78 50.93 -1.18
N ILE A 48 -21.10 49.96 -1.79
CA ILE A 48 -19.83 50.17 -2.52
C ILE A 48 -20.02 50.32 -4.05
N PHE A 49 -21.25 50.27 -4.56
CA PHE A 49 -21.54 50.63 -5.97
C PHE A 49 -21.50 52.15 -6.20
N LYS A 50 -20.35 52.78 -5.95
CA LYS A 50 -19.91 53.97 -6.68
C LYS A 50 -18.68 53.59 -7.49
N ASN A 51 -18.79 53.89 -8.78
CA ASN A 51 -18.07 53.33 -9.91
C ASN A 51 -16.59 53.76 -9.94
N ASP A 52 -15.78 53.26 -9.00
CA ASP A 52 -14.35 53.55 -8.98
C ASP A 52 -13.54 52.26 -8.85
N LYS A 53 -12.71 52.00 -9.87
CA LYS A 53 -11.99 50.73 -10.07
C LYS A 53 -11.05 50.40 -8.90
N ALA A 54 -10.56 51.43 -8.20
CA ALA A 54 -9.71 51.30 -7.03
C ALA A 54 -10.45 50.71 -5.80
N SER A 55 -11.78 50.84 -5.69
CA SER A 55 -12.52 50.27 -4.56
C SER A 55 -12.70 48.75 -4.69
N MET A 56 -12.76 48.23 -5.92
CA MET A 56 -12.97 46.79 -6.16
C MET A 56 -11.77 45.93 -5.74
N ASP A 57 -10.55 46.39 -5.94
CA ASP A 57 -9.34 45.65 -5.55
C ASP A 57 -9.19 45.58 -4.02
N VAL A 58 -9.57 46.65 -3.31
CA VAL A 58 -9.58 46.69 -1.84
C VAL A 58 -10.63 45.74 -1.27
N VAL A 59 -11.83 45.69 -1.86
CA VAL A 59 -12.90 44.78 -1.44
C VAL A 59 -12.52 43.32 -1.70
N ALA A 60 -11.89 43.01 -2.83
CA ALA A 60 -11.39 41.67 -3.13
C ALA A 60 -10.32 41.23 -2.12
N GLY A 61 -9.38 42.11 -1.78
CA GLY A 61 -8.35 41.85 -0.76
C GLY A 61 -8.94 41.56 0.63
N ILE A 62 -9.90 42.36 1.08
CA ILE A 62 -10.57 42.18 2.38
C ILE A 62 -11.36 40.86 2.41
N SER A 63 -12.04 40.50 1.32
CA SER A 63 -12.82 39.25 1.23
C SER A 63 -11.93 38.00 1.34
N ILE A 64 -10.76 38.01 0.68
CA ILE A 64 -9.79 36.92 0.77
C ILE A 64 -9.22 36.81 2.19
N PHE A 65 -8.86 37.94 2.79
CA PHE A 65 -8.29 37.98 4.13
C PHE A 65 -9.26 37.44 5.19
N ILE A 66 -10.53 37.85 5.14
CA ILE A 66 -11.58 37.35 6.04
C ILE A 66 -11.81 35.84 5.85
N SER A 67 -11.78 35.35 4.61
CA SER A 67 -11.95 33.92 4.31
C SER A 67 -10.84 33.05 4.94
N ILE A 68 -9.60 33.55 4.94
CA ILE A 68 -8.44 32.88 5.56
C ILE A 68 -8.58 32.82 7.09
N ILE A 69 -9.03 33.91 7.71
CA ILE A 69 -9.24 33.96 9.17
C ILE A 69 -10.33 32.99 9.60
N ILE A 70 -11.47 32.96 8.89
CA ILE A 70 -12.58 32.05 9.20
C ILE A 70 -12.14 30.59 9.05
N GLY A 71 -11.44 30.25 7.96
CA GLY A 71 -10.89 28.91 7.76
C GLY A 71 -9.98 28.46 8.90
N SER A 72 -9.11 29.36 9.38
CA SER A 72 -8.19 29.10 10.48
C SER A 72 -8.92 28.85 11.82
N VAL A 73 -9.96 29.64 12.14
CA VAL A 73 -10.74 29.48 13.38
C VAL A 73 -11.54 28.18 13.39
N VAL A 74 -12.12 27.79 12.26
CA VAL A 74 -12.85 26.52 12.13
C VAL A 74 -11.91 25.34 12.27
N ALA A 75 -10.76 25.37 11.59
CA ALA A 75 -9.72 24.35 11.70
C ALA A 75 -9.24 24.18 13.14
N PHE A 76 -9.02 25.29 13.85
CA PHE A 76 -8.60 25.27 15.26
C PHE A 76 -9.66 24.66 16.19
N LYS A 77 -10.95 24.97 16.00
CA LYS A 77 -12.04 24.38 16.80
C LYS A 77 -12.18 22.87 16.57
N VAL A 78 -12.00 22.42 15.32
CA VAL A 78 -12.02 20.98 14.99
C VAL A 78 -10.82 20.28 15.63
N TRP A 79 -9.62 20.85 15.49
CA TRP A 79 -8.41 20.31 16.08
C TRP A 79 -8.51 20.20 17.61
N LYS A 80 -9.03 21.24 18.29
CA LYS A 80 -9.22 21.24 19.75
C LYS A 80 -10.16 20.11 20.22
N LYS A 81 -11.28 19.88 19.52
CA LYS A 81 -12.20 18.76 19.85
C LYS A 81 -11.56 17.38 19.67
N VAL A 82 -10.71 17.22 18.65
CA VAL A 82 -9.98 15.97 18.42
C VAL A 82 -8.95 15.75 19.53
N TRP A 83 -8.24 16.80 19.95
CA TRP A 83 -7.27 16.73 21.04
C TRP A 83 -7.92 16.35 22.38
N GLU A 84 -9.02 16.99 22.76
CA GLU A 84 -9.76 16.70 24.00
C GLU A 84 -10.33 15.27 24.04
N ALA A 85 -10.62 14.67 22.87
CA ALA A 85 -11.08 13.29 22.77
C ALA A 85 -9.96 12.26 22.98
N LEU A 86 -8.69 12.64 22.70
CA LEU A 86 -7.52 11.77 22.84
C LEU A 86 -6.94 11.75 24.25
N GLU A 87 -7.26 12.75 25.08
CA GLU A 87 -6.65 12.95 26.41
C GLU A 87 -7.44 12.34 27.57
N LYS A 88 -8.42 11.45 27.31
CA LYS A 88 -9.09 10.69 28.38
C LYS A 88 -8.41 9.33 28.58
N PRO A 89 -7.54 9.17 29.59
CA PRO A 89 -7.05 7.85 29.98
C PRO A 89 -8.17 7.08 30.68
N ASP A 90 -8.45 5.87 30.20
CA ASP A 90 -9.28 4.90 30.91
C ASP A 90 -8.64 4.56 32.26
N LYS A 91 -9.28 4.98 33.35
CA LYS A 91 -8.92 4.55 34.70
C LYS A 91 -9.39 3.10 34.89
N ILE A 92 -8.48 2.16 34.74
CA ILE A 92 -8.67 0.79 35.21
C ILE A 92 -8.50 0.80 36.73
N GLN A 93 -9.60 0.61 37.46
CA GLN A 93 -9.58 0.28 38.89
C GLN A 93 -9.32 -1.22 39.03
N THR A 94 -8.19 -1.58 39.62
CA THR A 94 -7.93 -2.93 40.14
C THR A 94 -8.15 -2.92 41.66
N GLU A 95 -9.22 -3.54 42.13
CA GLU A 95 -9.34 -3.98 43.53
C GLU A 95 -8.52 -5.27 43.74
N PRO A 96 -7.83 -5.44 44.89
CA PRO A 96 -7.13 -6.67 45.19
C PRO A 96 -8.08 -7.69 45.83
N GLU A 97 -8.40 -8.75 45.09
CA GLU A 97 -9.11 -9.92 45.61
C GLU A 97 -8.14 -10.79 46.44
N SER A 98 -8.56 -11.15 47.66
CA SER A 98 -7.77 -11.90 48.62
C SER A 98 -7.72 -13.39 48.27
N VAL A 99 -6.50 -13.93 48.16
CA VAL A 99 -6.23 -15.34 47.84
C VAL A 99 -6.51 -16.23 49.06
N PRO A 100 -7.40 -17.24 48.97
CA PRO A 100 -7.52 -18.24 50.02
C PRO A 100 -6.47 -19.35 49.87
N VAL A 101 -5.93 -19.76 51.01
CA VAL A 101 -4.91 -20.82 51.17
C VAL A 101 -5.41 -22.17 50.64
N PRO A 102 -4.66 -22.88 49.77
CA PRO A 102 -5.09 -24.16 49.23
C PRO A 102 -4.96 -25.30 50.24
N LYS A 103 -6.00 -26.14 50.31
CA LYS A 103 -5.98 -27.43 51.02
C LYS A 103 -5.15 -28.48 50.25
N PRO A 104 -4.60 -29.51 50.91
CA PRO A 104 -3.80 -30.54 50.26
C PRO A 104 -4.67 -31.37 49.32
N VAL A 105 -4.29 -31.44 48.04
CA VAL A 105 -4.96 -32.23 47.01
C VAL A 105 -4.28 -33.60 46.91
N THR A 106 -5.06 -34.67 47.04
CA THR A 106 -4.64 -36.05 46.76
C THR A 106 -4.39 -36.26 45.27
N PRO A 107 -3.41 -37.12 44.88
CA PRO A 107 -3.10 -37.34 43.48
C PRO A 107 -4.27 -38.02 42.75
N PRO A 108 -4.73 -37.52 41.58
CA PRO A 108 -5.73 -38.20 40.79
C PRO A 108 -5.14 -39.43 40.08
N THR A 109 -5.90 -40.52 40.12
CA THR A 109 -5.70 -41.75 39.35
C THR A 109 -5.70 -41.44 37.84
N PRO A 110 -4.77 -41.99 37.04
CA PRO A 110 -4.69 -41.68 35.62
C PRO A 110 -5.85 -42.32 34.86
N GLU A 111 -6.79 -41.49 34.39
CA GLU A 111 -7.76 -41.88 33.37
C GLU A 111 -7.07 -42.02 31.99
N PRO A 112 -7.52 -42.97 31.14
CA PRO A 112 -6.97 -43.15 29.81
C PRO A 112 -7.28 -41.93 28.93
N ARG A 113 -6.22 -41.26 28.45
CA ARG A 113 -6.29 -40.15 27.51
C ARG A 113 -7.05 -40.57 26.26
N LYS A 114 -8.24 -39.98 26.07
CA LYS A 114 -8.91 -39.92 24.77
C LYS A 114 -7.97 -39.20 23.81
N SER A 115 -7.76 -39.81 22.66
CA SER A 115 -6.98 -39.25 21.55
C SER A 115 -7.53 -37.89 21.16
N ASP A 116 -6.70 -36.86 21.35
CA ASP A 116 -6.95 -35.52 20.85
C ASP A 116 -7.14 -35.58 19.33
N LYS A 117 -8.32 -35.17 18.87
CA LYS A 117 -8.53 -34.77 17.49
C LYS A 117 -7.65 -33.56 17.24
N GLN A 118 -6.56 -33.77 16.52
CA GLN A 118 -5.68 -32.73 16.02
C GLN A 118 -6.50 -31.78 15.15
N ASP A 119 -6.83 -30.62 15.71
CA ASP A 119 -7.49 -29.53 14.98
C ASP A 119 -6.55 -29.12 13.85
N LYS A 120 -6.99 -29.33 12.61
CA LYS A 120 -6.19 -29.07 11.41
C LYS A 120 -6.10 -27.56 11.27
N SER A 121 -5.04 -26.98 11.83
CA SER A 121 -4.78 -25.54 11.76
C SER A 121 -4.89 -25.09 10.30
N ASP A 122 -5.78 -24.12 10.04
CA ASP A 122 -5.96 -23.55 8.72
C ASP A 122 -4.69 -22.81 8.29
N LYS A 123 -3.86 -23.49 7.52
CA LYS A 123 -2.65 -22.95 6.89
C LYS A 123 -3.02 -21.82 5.93
N THR A 124 -2.48 -20.63 6.18
CA THR A 124 -2.66 -19.45 5.32
C THR A 124 -1.58 -19.42 4.24
N VAL A 125 -1.98 -19.29 2.98
CA VAL A 125 -1.04 -19.28 1.85
C VAL A 125 -0.87 -17.86 1.30
N ILE A 126 0.38 -17.43 1.18
CA ILE A 126 0.81 -16.18 0.54
C ILE A 126 1.68 -16.56 -0.66
N MET A 127 1.50 -15.89 -1.79
CA MET A 127 2.24 -16.20 -3.01
C MET A 127 2.98 -14.99 -3.54
N LEU A 128 4.30 -15.07 -3.66
CA LEU A 128 5.13 -14.07 -4.34
C LEU A 128 5.21 -14.41 -5.84
N MET A 129 4.74 -13.50 -6.69
CA MET A 129 4.76 -13.62 -8.14
C MET A 129 5.47 -12.43 -8.77
N GLY A 130 5.95 -12.61 -9.99
CA GLY A 130 6.68 -11.62 -10.78
C GLY A 130 7.78 -12.28 -11.61
N GLN A 131 8.22 -11.64 -12.69
CA GLN A 131 9.21 -12.20 -13.60
C GLN A 131 10.57 -12.43 -12.93
N GLU A 132 11.51 -12.97 -13.70
CA GLU A 132 12.89 -13.06 -13.24
C GLU A 132 13.50 -11.67 -13.01
N ALA A 133 14.35 -11.53 -12.00
CA ALA A 133 15.08 -10.31 -11.67
C ALA A 133 14.26 -9.06 -11.28
N VAL A 134 12.94 -9.18 -11.05
CA VAL A 134 12.12 -8.09 -10.48
C VAL A 134 12.36 -7.87 -8.97
N GLY A 135 13.13 -8.76 -8.32
CA GLY A 135 13.54 -8.60 -6.91
C GLY A 135 12.66 -9.33 -5.89
N LYS A 136 12.00 -10.43 -6.25
CA LYS A 136 11.13 -11.22 -5.36
C LYS A 136 11.84 -11.75 -4.11
N THR A 137 12.91 -12.53 -4.30
CA THR A 137 13.69 -13.11 -3.20
C THR A 137 14.36 -12.02 -2.36
N THR A 138 14.84 -10.95 -2.99
CA THR A 138 15.34 -9.76 -2.30
C THR A 138 14.27 -9.15 -1.41
N LEU A 139 13.08 -8.90 -1.96
CA LEU A 139 11.94 -8.37 -1.21
C LEU A 139 11.56 -9.29 -0.05
N LEU A 140 11.51 -10.60 -0.24
CA LEU A 140 11.15 -11.56 0.80
C LEU A 140 12.16 -11.57 1.97
N ALA A 141 13.47 -11.57 1.66
CA ALA A 141 14.50 -11.50 2.69
C ALA A 141 14.43 -10.19 3.50
N LEU A 142 14.18 -9.06 2.82
CA LEU A 142 14.02 -7.75 3.47
C LEU A 142 12.72 -7.68 4.29
N MET A 143 11.61 -8.17 3.75
CA MET A 143 10.34 -8.33 4.46
C MET A 143 10.54 -9.11 5.74
N TYR A 144 11.20 -10.28 5.67
CA TYR A 144 11.48 -11.11 6.84
C TYR A 144 12.29 -10.35 7.89
N LYS A 145 13.39 -9.70 7.47
CA LYS A 145 14.29 -8.99 8.38
C LYS A 145 13.58 -7.83 9.09
N GLU A 146 12.89 -6.98 8.33
CA GLU A 146 12.25 -5.79 8.86
C GLU A 146 10.96 -6.11 9.63
N PHE A 147 10.21 -7.12 9.19
CA PHE A 147 9.03 -7.54 9.93
C PHE A 147 9.41 -8.17 11.28
N THR A 148 10.45 -9.00 11.33
CA THR A 148 10.95 -9.57 12.61
C THR A 148 11.48 -8.48 13.55
N ARG A 149 12.07 -7.41 13.02
CA ARG A 149 12.57 -6.28 13.84
C ARG A 149 11.47 -5.37 14.37
N ASN A 150 10.45 -5.10 13.56
CA ASN A 150 9.48 -4.03 13.83
C ASN A 150 8.09 -4.53 14.25
N SER A 151 7.83 -5.84 14.17
CA SER A 151 6.52 -6.39 14.55
C SER A 151 6.37 -6.49 16.07
N HIS A 152 5.17 -6.17 16.56
CA HIS A 152 4.76 -6.39 17.94
C HIS A 152 4.28 -7.83 18.20
N PHE A 153 4.27 -8.67 17.16
CA PHE A 153 3.79 -10.04 17.21
C PHE A 153 4.98 -11.00 17.09
N PRO A 154 4.98 -12.14 17.79
CA PRO A 154 6.00 -13.16 17.60
C PRO A 154 5.89 -13.75 16.19
N PHE A 155 6.74 -13.28 15.28
CA PHE A 155 6.89 -13.81 13.93
C PHE A 155 8.05 -14.80 13.91
N VAL A 156 7.73 -16.09 13.85
CA VAL A 156 8.73 -17.16 13.96
C VAL A 156 8.81 -17.92 12.65
N ALA A 157 9.95 -17.83 11.97
CA ALA A 157 10.26 -18.71 10.85
C ALA A 157 10.55 -20.13 11.35
N SER A 158 10.24 -21.16 10.55
CA SER A 158 10.84 -22.47 10.77
C SER A 158 12.38 -22.36 10.66
N ASN A 159 13.11 -23.26 11.32
CA ASN A 159 14.59 -23.17 11.36
C ASN A 159 15.20 -23.04 9.96
N ASP A 160 14.78 -23.88 9.01
CA ASP A 160 15.30 -23.85 7.64
C ASP A 160 14.93 -22.55 6.91
N THR A 161 13.69 -22.07 7.08
CA THR A 161 13.22 -20.80 6.48
C THR A 161 14.00 -19.60 7.03
N GLY A 162 14.26 -19.57 8.33
CA GLY A 162 15.01 -18.51 8.98
C GLY A 162 16.46 -18.45 8.50
N ILE A 163 17.11 -19.61 8.37
CA ILE A 163 18.49 -19.72 7.85
C ILE A 163 18.56 -19.23 6.40
N ASP A 164 17.68 -19.74 5.53
CA ASP A 164 17.69 -19.41 4.10
C ASP A 164 17.50 -17.90 3.85
N LEU A 165 16.56 -17.28 4.57
CA LEU A 165 16.26 -15.86 4.40
C LEU A 165 17.33 -14.96 5.03
N GLU A 166 17.93 -15.36 6.14
CA GLU A 166 19.08 -14.65 6.70
C GLU A 166 20.29 -14.76 5.77
N GLU A 167 20.57 -15.93 5.20
CA GLU A 167 21.62 -16.08 4.19
C GLU A 167 21.39 -15.20 2.97
N ALA A 168 20.16 -15.15 2.46
CA ALA A 168 19.80 -14.29 1.34
C ALA A 168 20.00 -12.80 1.68
N TYR A 169 19.64 -12.39 2.90
CA TYR A 169 19.89 -11.04 3.42
C TYR A 169 21.39 -10.74 3.54
N GLN A 170 22.20 -11.66 4.06
CA GLN A 170 23.65 -11.47 4.19
C GLN A 170 24.34 -11.38 2.83
N LYS A 171 23.98 -12.27 1.88
CA LYS A 171 24.46 -12.20 0.48
C LYS A 171 24.16 -10.86 -0.15
N LEU A 172 22.94 -10.34 0.08
CA LEU A 172 22.54 -9.02 -0.39
C LEU A 172 23.43 -7.91 0.21
N CYS A 173 23.66 -7.92 1.52
CA CYS A 173 24.54 -6.95 2.18
C CYS A 173 25.96 -6.97 1.61
N THR A 174 26.57 -8.16 1.46
CA THR A 174 27.92 -8.32 0.89
C THR A 174 28.00 -7.77 -0.54
N ILE A 175 26.98 -8.01 -1.36
CA ILE A 175 26.93 -7.50 -2.73
C ILE A 175 26.88 -5.97 -2.70
N ILE A 176 26.03 -5.38 -1.86
CA ILE A 176 25.88 -3.92 -1.73
C ILE A 176 27.15 -3.24 -1.22
N GLU A 177 27.97 -3.90 -0.41
CA GLU A 177 29.23 -3.34 0.11
C GLU A 177 30.31 -3.18 -0.97
N GLN A 178 30.17 -3.82 -2.13
CA GLN A 178 31.16 -3.71 -3.20
C GLN A 178 31.30 -2.25 -3.71
N PRO A 179 32.54 -1.77 -3.93
CA PRO A 179 32.80 -0.38 -4.30
C PRO A 179 32.38 -0.05 -5.74
N ASN A 180 32.41 -1.03 -6.64
CA ASN A 180 32.08 -0.85 -8.06
C ASN A 180 30.84 -1.69 -8.42
N PHE A 181 29.71 -1.01 -8.63
CA PHE A 181 28.45 -1.59 -9.14
C PHE A 181 28.29 -1.26 -10.62
N THR A 182 29.12 -1.85 -11.48
CA THR A 182 28.98 -1.69 -12.93
C THR A 182 28.03 -2.75 -13.45
N GLN A 183 26.78 -2.30 -13.68
CA GLN A 183 25.57 -3.11 -13.86
C GLN A 183 25.21 -3.84 -12.56
N PRO A 184 23.98 -3.78 -12.04
CA PRO A 184 23.64 -4.66 -10.92
C PRO A 184 23.76 -6.10 -11.42
N PRO A 185 24.78 -6.90 -11.00
CA PRO A 185 24.67 -8.33 -11.15
C PRO A 185 23.36 -8.74 -10.48
N ARG A 186 22.72 -9.80 -10.97
CA ARG A 186 21.53 -10.35 -10.32
C ARG A 186 21.83 -10.46 -8.82
N LEU A 187 21.21 -9.61 -8.00
CA LEU A 187 21.58 -9.41 -6.59
C LEU A 187 21.48 -10.72 -5.82
N LEU A 188 20.52 -11.55 -6.21
CA LEU A 188 20.45 -12.94 -5.83
C LEU A 188 20.22 -13.75 -7.11
N PRO A 189 20.78 -14.96 -7.22
CA PRO A 189 20.47 -15.86 -8.32
C PRO A 189 18.95 -16.11 -8.37
N GLY A 190 18.40 -16.22 -9.58
CA GLY A 190 16.97 -16.48 -9.76
C GLY A 190 16.58 -17.83 -9.15
N THR A 191 15.36 -17.90 -8.60
CA THR A 191 14.80 -19.15 -8.07
C THR A 191 14.54 -20.12 -9.23
N ALA A 192 15.10 -21.33 -9.16
CA ALA A 192 14.98 -22.34 -10.22
C ALA A 192 13.62 -23.06 -10.21
N SER A 193 13.05 -23.24 -9.02
CA SER A 193 11.76 -23.89 -8.75
C SER A 193 10.91 -23.06 -7.79
N VAL A 194 9.69 -23.50 -7.51
CA VAL A 194 8.88 -22.90 -6.43
C VAL A 194 9.52 -23.24 -5.07
N ARG A 195 9.76 -22.24 -4.22
CA ARG A 195 10.26 -22.44 -2.85
C ARG A 195 9.20 -22.12 -1.81
N GLU A 196 9.14 -22.93 -0.77
CA GLU A 196 8.21 -22.74 0.35
C GLU A 196 8.95 -22.20 1.57
N TYR A 197 8.40 -21.14 2.16
CA TYR A 197 8.89 -20.55 3.41
C TYR A 197 7.79 -20.61 4.46
N ASN A 198 8.08 -21.27 5.58
CA ASN A 198 7.10 -21.55 6.63
C ASN A 198 7.29 -20.58 7.81
N PHE A 199 6.20 -19.95 8.22
CA PHE A 199 6.18 -18.99 9.32
C PHE A 199 5.02 -19.27 10.26
N ASN A 200 5.21 -18.92 11.53
CA ASN A 200 4.21 -18.98 12.57
C ASN A 200 4.01 -17.59 13.16
N ILE A 201 2.74 -17.16 13.27
CA ILE A 201 2.36 -15.92 13.95
C ILE A 201 1.18 -16.23 14.85
N GLU A 202 1.34 -16.03 16.16
CA GLU A 202 0.26 -16.24 17.16
C GLU A 202 -0.50 -17.59 16.97
N ASN A 203 0.25 -18.69 16.84
CA ASN A 203 -0.28 -20.05 16.62
C ASN A 203 -1.01 -20.26 15.27
N ARG A 204 -0.81 -19.38 14.29
CA ARG A 204 -1.27 -19.58 12.91
C ARG A 204 -0.10 -19.83 11.99
N GLU A 205 -0.26 -20.84 11.14
CA GLU A 205 0.71 -21.19 10.11
C GLU A 205 0.50 -20.33 8.85
N PHE A 206 1.58 -19.71 8.40
CA PHE A 206 1.67 -18.99 7.15
C PHE A 206 2.71 -19.65 6.27
N VAL A 207 2.39 -19.84 5.00
CA VAL A 207 3.37 -20.28 4.00
C VAL A 207 3.45 -19.31 2.87
N VAL A 208 4.67 -18.84 2.63
CA VAL A 208 5.02 -17.95 1.54
C VAL A 208 5.68 -18.77 0.45
N TYR A 209 5.08 -18.78 -0.73
CA TYR A 209 5.64 -19.38 -1.93
C TYR A 209 6.44 -18.32 -2.71
N ASP A 210 7.76 -18.48 -2.85
CA ASP A 210 8.57 -17.70 -3.80
C ASP A 210 8.63 -18.45 -5.13
N THR A 211 8.03 -17.86 -6.17
CA THR A 211 7.91 -18.50 -7.48
C THR A 211 9.11 -18.22 -8.37
N ALA A 212 9.60 -19.24 -9.05
CA ALA A 212 10.58 -19.05 -10.10
C ALA A 212 10.04 -18.12 -11.20
N GLY A 213 10.77 -17.05 -11.52
CA GLY A 213 10.30 -16.05 -12.48
C GLY A 213 10.00 -16.62 -13.87
N GLY A 214 10.80 -17.61 -14.29
CA GLY A 214 10.60 -18.32 -15.55
C GLY A 214 9.28 -19.10 -15.64
N LEU A 215 8.65 -19.45 -14.51
CA LEU A 215 7.36 -20.15 -14.51
C LEU A 215 6.23 -19.29 -15.07
N ILE A 216 6.32 -17.97 -14.96
CA ILE A 216 5.33 -17.06 -15.54
C ILE A 216 5.33 -17.18 -17.07
N MET A 217 6.50 -17.38 -17.69
CA MET A 217 6.63 -17.52 -19.13
C MET A 217 6.51 -18.95 -19.65
N THR A 218 6.53 -19.94 -18.75
CA THR A 218 6.52 -21.36 -19.11
C THR A 218 5.19 -21.74 -19.77
N LYS A 219 5.26 -22.40 -20.92
CA LYS A 219 4.12 -23.06 -21.58
C LYS A 219 4.03 -24.51 -21.11
N GLU A 220 2.83 -25.09 -21.19
CA GLU A 220 2.59 -26.49 -20.79
C GLU A 220 3.47 -27.50 -21.57
N SER A 221 3.95 -27.11 -22.75
CA SER A 221 4.85 -27.88 -23.61
C SER A 221 6.31 -27.95 -23.15
N ASP A 222 6.73 -27.12 -22.19
CA ASP A 222 8.16 -26.86 -21.93
C ASP A 222 8.82 -27.87 -20.97
N GLY A 223 8.20 -29.04 -20.76
CA GLY A 223 8.75 -30.12 -19.93
C GLY A 223 8.74 -29.83 -18.41
N ARG A 224 8.19 -28.71 -17.96
CA ARG A 224 8.05 -28.32 -16.53
C ARG A 224 6.62 -28.45 -16.02
N ALA A 225 5.92 -29.50 -16.45
CA ALA A 225 4.51 -29.71 -16.11
C ALA A 225 4.29 -29.78 -14.59
N ASN A 226 5.21 -30.42 -13.86
CA ASN A 226 5.12 -30.55 -12.40
C ASN A 226 5.27 -29.19 -11.69
N ASP A 227 6.28 -28.38 -12.03
CA ASP A 227 6.45 -27.05 -11.42
C ASP A 227 5.24 -26.13 -11.69
N LEU A 228 4.65 -26.25 -12.88
CA LEU A 228 3.46 -25.50 -13.27
C LEU A 228 2.22 -25.97 -12.48
N GLU A 229 2.11 -27.27 -12.22
CA GLU A 229 1.03 -27.85 -11.42
C GLU A 229 1.17 -27.48 -9.94
N ASP A 230 2.37 -27.53 -9.39
CA ASP A 230 2.66 -27.06 -8.02
C ASP A 230 2.35 -25.57 -7.89
N PHE A 231 2.74 -24.76 -8.86
CA PHE A 231 2.37 -23.35 -8.94
C PHE A 231 0.84 -23.15 -8.98
N ARG A 232 0.12 -23.94 -9.78
CA ARG A 232 -1.36 -23.87 -9.85
C ARG A 232 -2.02 -24.27 -8.55
N ASN A 233 -1.49 -25.29 -7.90
CA ASN A 233 -1.96 -25.75 -6.60
C ASN A 233 -1.71 -24.69 -5.53
N ALA A 234 -0.54 -24.05 -5.53
CA ALA A 234 -0.20 -22.96 -4.61
C ALA A 234 -1.10 -21.73 -4.86
N ILE A 235 -1.22 -21.28 -6.11
CA ILE A 235 -2.04 -20.09 -6.42
C ILE A 235 -3.49 -20.34 -6.03
N SER A 236 -4.08 -21.50 -6.33
CA SER A 236 -5.48 -21.80 -6.01
C SER A 236 -5.83 -21.74 -4.52
N LYS A 237 -4.84 -21.90 -3.65
CA LYS A 237 -4.97 -21.86 -2.19
C LYS A 237 -4.58 -20.51 -1.59
N ALA A 238 -3.99 -19.60 -2.38
CA ALA A 238 -3.42 -18.35 -1.91
C ALA A 238 -4.50 -17.37 -1.44
N SER A 239 -4.47 -17.01 -0.16
CA SER A 239 -5.30 -15.93 0.40
C SER A 239 -4.75 -14.55 0.03
N VAL A 240 -3.42 -14.46 -0.17
CA VAL A 240 -2.73 -13.22 -0.55
C VAL A 240 -1.79 -13.50 -1.71
N ILE A 241 -1.80 -12.64 -2.71
CA ILE A 241 -0.88 -12.67 -3.85
C ILE A 241 -0.08 -11.38 -3.85
N ILE A 242 1.24 -11.49 -3.75
CA ILE A 242 2.19 -10.38 -3.82
C ILE A 242 2.78 -10.37 -5.23
N ASN A 243 2.26 -9.51 -6.09
CA ASN A 243 2.78 -9.31 -7.44
C ASN A 243 3.89 -8.25 -7.41
N VAL A 244 5.13 -8.69 -7.61
CA VAL A 244 6.33 -7.86 -7.61
C VAL A 244 6.59 -7.33 -9.01
N ILE A 245 6.64 -6.00 -9.13
CA ILE A 245 6.72 -5.28 -10.40
C ILE A 245 8.00 -4.44 -10.40
N ASP A 246 8.77 -4.51 -11.47
CA ASP A 246 9.92 -3.64 -11.71
C ASP A 246 9.42 -2.24 -12.09
N GLY A 247 9.51 -1.32 -11.13
CA GLY A 247 9.04 0.06 -11.28
C GLY A 247 9.86 0.87 -12.28
N ALA A 248 11.15 0.60 -12.42
CA ALA A 248 11.99 1.28 -13.39
C ALA A 248 11.63 0.85 -14.83
N ALA A 249 11.44 -0.46 -15.06
CA ALA A 249 10.99 -0.96 -16.36
C ALA A 249 9.58 -0.50 -16.70
N MET A 250 8.69 -0.42 -15.72
CA MET A 250 7.34 0.11 -15.91
C MET A 250 7.36 1.59 -16.30
N LEU A 251 8.22 2.40 -15.69
CA LEU A 251 8.16 3.85 -15.83
C LEU A 251 9.02 4.40 -16.97
N GLU A 252 10.25 3.91 -17.09
CA GLU A 252 11.24 4.44 -18.03
C GLU A 252 11.43 3.54 -19.24
N GLY A 253 11.08 2.25 -19.12
CA GLY A 253 11.15 1.30 -20.21
C GLY A 253 10.17 1.62 -21.33
N ASN A 254 10.59 1.31 -22.56
CA ASN A 254 9.69 1.25 -23.70
C ASN A 254 8.65 0.12 -23.50
N ASP A 255 7.62 0.10 -24.34
CA ASP A 255 6.50 -0.84 -24.17
C ASP A 255 6.96 -2.31 -24.22
N PHE A 256 7.94 -2.62 -25.07
CA PHE A 256 8.52 -3.95 -25.17
C PHE A 256 9.23 -4.36 -23.87
N LEU A 257 10.08 -3.49 -23.32
CA LEU A 257 10.81 -3.76 -22.09
C LEU A 257 9.85 -3.89 -20.90
N ALA A 258 8.88 -2.98 -20.79
CA ALA A 258 7.88 -2.99 -19.73
C ALA A 258 7.05 -4.28 -19.76
N ASP A 259 6.56 -4.70 -20.94
CA ASP A 259 5.78 -5.94 -21.09
C ASP A 259 6.63 -7.19 -20.90
N ARG A 260 7.89 -7.19 -21.36
CA ARG A 260 8.82 -8.31 -21.14
C ARG A 260 9.12 -8.51 -19.66
N VAL A 261 9.33 -7.42 -18.91
CA VAL A 261 9.76 -7.48 -17.50
C VAL A 261 8.59 -7.63 -16.53
N ASN A 262 7.45 -7.00 -16.78
CA ASN A 262 6.31 -7.03 -15.84
C ASN A 262 5.17 -7.93 -16.32
N SER A 263 5.04 -8.13 -17.63
CA SER A 263 4.08 -9.06 -18.27
C SER A 263 2.66 -8.99 -17.72
N PRO A 264 2.02 -7.80 -17.68
CA PRO A 264 0.72 -7.61 -17.03
C PRO A 264 -0.36 -8.56 -17.56
N THR A 265 -0.42 -8.77 -18.88
CA THR A 265 -1.37 -9.71 -19.50
C THR A 265 -1.16 -11.15 -19.03
N ARG A 266 0.10 -11.58 -18.90
CA ARG A 266 0.41 -12.93 -18.44
C ARG A 266 0.10 -13.11 -16.96
N VAL A 267 0.38 -12.11 -16.14
CA VAL A 267 -0.01 -12.08 -14.73
C VAL A 267 -1.53 -12.19 -14.62
N ARG A 268 -2.29 -11.39 -15.38
CA ARG A 268 -3.76 -11.52 -15.46
C ARG A 268 -4.17 -12.95 -15.83
N ASP A 269 -3.56 -13.57 -16.84
CA ASP A 269 -3.93 -14.92 -17.28
C ASP A 269 -3.71 -15.98 -16.20
N LEU A 270 -2.64 -15.85 -15.41
CA LEU A 270 -2.38 -16.72 -14.27
C LEU A 270 -3.39 -16.47 -13.14
N LEU A 271 -3.67 -15.20 -12.86
CA LEU A 271 -4.67 -14.79 -11.88
C LEU A 271 -6.09 -15.22 -12.28
N MET A 272 -6.46 -15.20 -13.57
CA MET A 272 -7.77 -15.68 -14.03
C MET A 272 -7.98 -17.17 -13.75
N ARG A 273 -6.90 -17.95 -13.68
CA ARG A 273 -6.96 -19.38 -13.31
C ARG A 273 -7.11 -19.58 -11.80
N TYR A 274 -6.92 -18.53 -10.99
CA TYR A 274 -7.26 -18.55 -9.58
C TYR A 274 -8.77 -18.66 -9.42
N LYS A 275 -9.22 -19.84 -8.99
CA LYS A 275 -10.62 -20.05 -8.62
C LYS A 275 -10.91 -19.64 -7.17
N GLY A 276 -9.88 -19.66 -6.31
CA GLY A 276 -9.93 -19.29 -4.89
C GLY A 276 -10.87 -20.17 -4.05
N GLY A 277 -10.51 -20.44 -2.81
CA GLY A 277 -11.33 -21.23 -1.89
C GLY A 277 -12.59 -20.47 -1.47
N ASP A 278 -12.48 -19.59 -0.48
CA ASP A 278 -13.59 -18.78 0.06
C ASP A 278 -13.97 -17.58 -0.83
N GLY A 279 -13.37 -17.49 -2.02
CA GLY A 279 -13.54 -16.42 -2.98
C GLY A 279 -12.76 -15.14 -2.67
N ARG A 280 -12.17 -14.98 -1.48
CA ARG A 280 -11.49 -13.74 -1.08
C ARG A 280 -10.00 -13.78 -1.41
N CYS A 281 -9.50 -12.69 -1.96
CA CYS A 281 -8.08 -12.59 -2.33
C CYS A 281 -7.59 -11.16 -2.20
N LEU A 282 -6.51 -10.96 -1.44
CA LEU A 282 -5.78 -9.71 -1.42
C LEU A 282 -4.63 -9.76 -2.41
N ILE A 283 -4.51 -8.75 -3.27
CA ILE A 283 -3.44 -8.62 -4.24
C ILE A 283 -2.62 -7.38 -3.91
N LEU A 284 -1.35 -7.60 -3.57
CA LEU A 284 -0.38 -6.56 -3.27
C LEU A 284 0.49 -6.34 -4.50
N PHE A 285 0.34 -5.21 -5.16
CA PHE A 285 1.19 -4.77 -6.27
C PHE A 285 2.40 -4.05 -5.70
N VAL A 286 3.47 -4.81 -5.47
CA VAL A 286 4.69 -4.30 -4.85
C VAL A 286 5.64 -3.78 -5.92
N ILE A 287 5.84 -2.47 -5.95
CA ILE A 287 6.73 -1.83 -6.93
C ILE A 287 8.13 -1.75 -6.37
N THR A 288 9.06 -2.48 -6.97
CA THR A 288 10.49 -2.49 -6.62
C THR A 288 11.30 -1.64 -7.59
N LYS A 289 12.59 -1.45 -7.30
CA LYS A 289 13.52 -0.65 -8.12
C LYS A 289 13.03 0.78 -8.39
N CYS A 290 12.21 1.31 -7.47
CA CYS A 290 11.53 2.59 -7.62
C CYS A 290 12.15 3.71 -6.75
N GLU A 291 13.38 3.50 -6.27
CA GLU A 291 14.08 4.39 -5.36
C GLU A 291 14.20 5.83 -5.87
N ALA A 292 14.32 6.01 -7.18
CA ALA A 292 14.40 7.32 -7.80
C ALA A 292 13.11 8.15 -7.67
N TRP A 293 11.95 7.50 -7.54
CA TRP A 293 10.63 8.16 -7.62
C TRP A 293 9.86 8.17 -6.29
N ILE A 294 10.16 7.28 -5.34
CA ILE A 294 9.47 7.26 -4.04
C ILE A 294 9.83 8.45 -3.12
N LYS A 295 10.84 9.25 -3.50
CA LYS A 295 11.35 10.38 -2.71
C LYS A 295 10.40 11.57 -2.60
N THR A 296 9.44 11.69 -3.52
CA THR A 296 8.53 12.83 -3.61
C THR A 296 7.12 12.37 -3.95
N GLU A 297 6.10 13.12 -3.52
CA GLU A 297 4.70 12.83 -3.89
C GLU A 297 4.48 12.83 -5.40
N ALA A 298 5.12 13.76 -6.12
CA ALA A 298 5.04 13.82 -7.58
C ALA A 298 5.64 12.58 -8.26
N GLY A 299 6.75 12.05 -7.72
CA GLY A 299 7.34 10.81 -8.22
C GLY A 299 6.48 9.58 -7.93
N ILE A 300 5.85 9.52 -6.75
CA ILE A 300 4.87 8.47 -6.41
C ILE A 300 3.65 8.55 -7.33
N ASP A 301 3.14 9.75 -7.60
CA ASP A 301 2.03 9.95 -8.56
C ASP A 301 2.41 9.51 -9.97
N LYS A 302 3.65 9.79 -10.41
CA LYS A 302 4.20 9.33 -11.70
C LYS A 302 4.22 7.79 -11.76
N LEU A 303 4.73 7.12 -10.71
CA LEU A 303 4.73 5.65 -10.62
C LEU A 303 3.31 5.08 -10.66
N ARG A 304 2.39 5.66 -9.89
CA ARG A 304 0.99 5.22 -9.82
C ARG A 304 0.31 5.32 -11.18
N LYS A 305 0.41 6.46 -11.86
CA LYS A 305 -0.21 6.66 -13.18
C LYS A 305 0.32 5.65 -14.21
N ALA A 306 1.63 5.41 -14.22
CA ALA A 306 2.21 4.41 -15.11
C ALA A 306 1.76 2.98 -14.76
N PHE A 307 1.61 2.67 -13.47
CA PHE A 307 1.04 1.39 -13.04
C PHE A 307 -0.40 1.23 -13.50
N GLU A 308 -1.25 2.22 -13.25
CA GLU A 308 -2.67 2.21 -13.63
C GLU A 308 -2.85 2.06 -15.15
N ASP A 309 -2.03 2.74 -15.94
CA ASP A 309 -2.06 2.66 -17.40
C ASP A 309 -1.58 1.27 -17.89
N ARG A 310 -0.37 0.86 -17.51
CA ARG A 310 0.24 -0.38 -18.03
C ARG A 310 -0.37 -1.66 -17.45
N HIS A 311 -0.93 -1.63 -16.26
CA HIS A 311 -1.55 -2.79 -15.60
C HIS A 311 -3.08 -2.75 -15.62
N LYS A 312 -3.68 -1.90 -16.44
CA LYS A 312 -5.15 -1.76 -16.58
C LYS A 312 -5.86 -3.10 -16.76
N VAL A 313 -5.29 -4.02 -17.54
CA VAL A 313 -5.87 -5.35 -17.76
C VAL A 313 -5.95 -6.21 -16.49
N VAL A 314 -5.01 -6.06 -15.56
CA VAL A 314 -5.02 -6.73 -14.27
C VAL A 314 -5.98 -6.01 -13.32
N LEU A 315 -5.94 -4.67 -13.31
CA LEU A 315 -6.76 -3.84 -12.44
C LEU A 315 -8.25 -3.99 -12.72
N ASN A 316 -8.65 -4.01 -13.99
CA ASN A 316 -10.03 -4.27 -14.39
C ASN A 316 -10.51 -5.64 -13.87
N TRP A 317 -9.69 -6.68 -14.03
CA TRP A 317 -10.02 -8.03 -13.53
C TRP A 317 -10.13 -8.10 -11.99
N VAL A 318 -9.37 -7.26 -11.27
CA VAL A 318 -9.54 -7.10 -9.81
C VAL A 318 -10.87 -6.42 -9.51
N GLY A 319 -11.18 -5.30 -10.17
CA GLY A 319 -12.41 -4.53 -9.96
C GLY A 319 -13.70 -5.23 -10.37
N GLU A 320 -13.63 -6.18 -11.30
CA GLU A 320 -14.79 -7.00 -11.72
C GLU A 320 -15.27 -7.98 -10.63
N ASN A 321 -14.52 -8.20 -9.55
CA ASN A 321 -14.87 -9.16 -8.52
C ASN A 321 -14.85 -8.51 -7.10
N PRO A 322 -15.99 -8.41 -6.41
CA PRO A 322 -16.09 -7.75 -5.11
C PRO A 322 -15.35 -8.47 -3.98
N ASN A 323 -14.94 -9.72 -4.18
CA ASN A 323 -14.16 -10.48 -3.21
C ASN A 323 -12.64 -10.27 -3.38
N ARG A 324 -12.22 -9.40 -4.30
CA ARG A 324 -10.82 -9.09 -4.54
C ARG A 324 -10.51 -7.67 -4.13
N ALA A 325 -9.30 -7.46 -3.61
CA ALA A 325 -8.79 -6.13 -3.31
C ALA A 325 -7.37 -6.00 -3.86
N GLY A 326 -7.07 -4.85 -4.46
CA GLY A 326 -5.74 -4.48 -4.95
C GLY A 326 -5.13 -3.37 -4.09
N ILE A 327 -3.86 -3.49 -3.71
CA ILE A 327 -3.12 -2.43 -3.02
C ILE A 327 -1.83 -2.14 -3.76
N PHE A 328 -1.59 -0.86 -4.05
CA PHE A 328 -0.35 -0.38 -4.65
C PHE A 328 0.66 -0.06 -3.55
N VAL A 329 1.81 -0.75 -3.55
CA VAL A 329 2.81 -0.68 -2.47
C VAL A 329 4.20 -0.40 -3.07
N PRO A 330 4.60 0.87 -3.23
CA PRO A 330 5.97 1.19 -3.64
C PRO A 330 6.93 0.94 -2.48
N VAL A 331 8.04 0.26 -2.75
CA VAL A 331 9.04 -0.08 -1.73
C VAL A 331 10.44 0.32 -2.16
N LYS A 332 11.22 0.83 -1.20
CA LYS A 332 12.64 1.13 -1.37
C LYS A 332 13.42 -0.07 -0.83
N THR A 333 14.01 -0.89 -1.69
CA THR A 333 14.70 -2.11 -1.26
C THR A 333 16.13 -1.82 -0.86
N LEU A 334 16.95 -1.30 -1.78
CA LEU A 334 18.37 -1.07 -1.49
C LEU A 334 18.59 0.33 -0.94
N GLY A 335 17.87 1.29 -1.50
CA GLY A 335 17.92 2.69 -1.10
C GLY A 335 19.19 3.46 -1.45
N CYS A 336 20.30 2.76 -1.68
CA CYS A 336 21.54 3.32 -2.19
C CYS A 336 21.77 3.03 -3.68
N VAL A 337 20.88 2.27 -4.33
CA VAL A 337 20.95 1.97 -5.76
C VAL A 337 19.75 2.59 -6.44
N GLU A 338 19.98 3.37 -7.49
CA GLU A 338 18.93 4.10 -8.18
C GLU A 338 19.09 3.95 -9.68
N PHE A 339 17.95 4.04 -10.39
CA PHE A 339 17.95 4.16 -11.83
C PHE A 339 18.76 5.40 -12.26
N SER A 340 19.57 5.25 -13.30
CA SER A 340 20.40 6.32 -13.85
C SER A 340 19.97 6.69 -15.26
N PHE A 341 20.05 5.76 -16.21
CA PHE A 341 19.73 6.00 -17.61
C PHE A 341 19.42 4.68 -18.34
N LYS A 342 19.03 4.79 -19.60
CA LYS A 342 18.75 3.65 -20.50
C LYS A 342 19.86 3.51 -21.51
N GLU A 343 20.27 2.28 -21.77
CA GLU A 343 21.26 1.93 -22.77
C GLU A 343 20.62 1.06 -23.85
N GLY A 344 20.97 1.30 -25.12
CA GLY A 344 20.35 0.65 -26.27
C GLY A 344 19.00 1.25 -26.66
N ASP A 345 18.35 0.61 -27.63
CA ASP A 345 17.04 1.01 -28.16
C ASP A 345 16.22 -0.23 -28.54
N GLY A 346 14.89 -0.07 -28.63
CA GLY A 346 13.94 -1.12 -28.97
C GLY A 346 14.06 -2.35 -28.06
N GLU A 347 14.23 -3.54 -28.64
CA GLU A 347 14.29 -4.81 -27.90
C GLU A 347 15.57 -5.00 -27.07
N GLN A 348 16.63 -4.26 -27.42
CA GLN A 348 17.94 -4.29 -26.76
C GLN A 348 18.03 -3.26 -25.62
N GLU A 349 16.96 -2.50 -25.35
CA GLU A 349 16.92 -1.53 -24.27
C GLU A 349 17.19 -2.21 -22.91
N LYS A 350 18.12 -1.61 -22.15
CA LYS A 350 18.52 -2.03 -20.81
C LYS A 350 18.49 -0.82 -19.89
N LEU A 351 18.09 -1.06 -18.63
CA LEU A 351 18.11 -0.04 -17.60
C LEU A 351 19.41 -0.14 -16.80
N VAL A 352 20.10 0.99 -16.68
CA VAL A 352 21.34 1.09 -15.93
C VAL A 352 21.04 1.70 -14.57
N PHE A 353 21.52 1.03 -13.52
CA PHE A 353 21.39 1.46 -12.13
C PHE A 353 22.77 1.74 -11.55
N HIS A 354 22.90 2.84 -10.81
CA HIS A 354 24.14 3.17 -10.11
C HIS A 354 23.93 3.22 -8.61
N LYS A 355 24.93 2.71 -7.89
CA LYS A 355 25.05 2.93 -6.45
C LYS A 355 25.45 4.38 -6.19
N LYS A 356 24.65 5.10 -5.41
CA LYS A 356 24.95 6.47 -4.95
C LYS A 356 25.91 6.38 -3.77
N THR A 357 27.13 6.87 -3.94
CA THR A 357 28.21 6.78 -2.92
C THR A 357 27.89 7.52 -1.62
N ASN A 358 27.00 8.51 -1.68
CA ASN A 358 26.54 9.30 -0.53
C ASN A 358 25.32 8.69 0.19
N LEU A 359 24.75 7.59 -0.31
CA LEU A 359 23.60 6.94 0.30
C LEU A 359 24.01 5.62 0.94
N LYS A 360 23.51 5.40 2.16
CA LYS A 360 23.65 4.11 2.86
C LYS A 360 22.55 3.16 2.43
N PHE A 361 22.83 1.86 2.54
CA PHE A 361 21.81 0.83 2.44
C PHE A 361 20.68 1.15 3.43
N SER A 362 19.49 1.42 2.90
CA SER A 362 18.34 1.86 3.68
C SER A 362 17.06 1.44 2.99
N GLN A 363 16.28 0.66 3.71
CA GLN A 363 14.99 0.17 3.23
C GLN A 363 13.88 1.12 3.67
N GLU A 364 12.82 1.20 2.87
CA GLU A 364 11.61 1.94 3.22
C GLU A 364 10.39 1.16 2.74
N ASN A 365 9.41 1.00 3.63
CA ASN A 365 8.14 0.30 3.38
C ASN A 365 8.24 -1.19 2.99
N VAL A 366 9.42 -1.81 3.08
CA VAL A 366 9.61 -3.24 2.74
C VAL A 366 8.87 -4.18 3.70
N ASP A 367 8.52 -3.72 4.89
CA ASP A 367 7.70 -4.42 5.90
C ASP A 367 6.20 -4.39 5.55
N LYS A 368 5.74 -3.39 4.79
CA LYS A 368 4.33 -3.14 4.50
C LYS A 368 3.63 -4.31 3.79
N PRO A 369 4.22 -4.98 2.78
CA PRO A 369 3.57 -6.12 2.16
C PRO A 369 3.21 -7.22 3.15
N MET A 370 4.14 -7.55 4.06
CA MET A 370 3.88 -8.56 5.10
C MET A 370 2.85 -8.08 6.12
N GLN A 371 2.91 -6.80 6.54
CA GLN A 371 1.89 -6.22 7.44
C GLN A 371 0.48 -6.29 6.84
N TYR A 372 0.32 -5.95 5.56
CA TYR A 372 -0.98 -6.05 4.90
C TYR A 372 -1.44 -7.49 4.77
N ALA A 373 -0.55 -8.41 4.36
CA ALA A 373 -0.86 -9.83 4.23
C ALA A 373 -1.32 -10.44 5.56
N VAL A 374 -0.54 -10.26 6.63
CA VAL A 374 -0.85 -10.79 7.96
C VAL A 374 -2.15 -10.21 8.49
N ARG A 375 -2.34 -8.88 8.38
CA ARG A 375 -3.55 -8.21 8.85
C ARG A 375 -4.80 -8.70 8.12
N PHE A 376 -4.71 -8.91 6.81
CA PHE A 376 -5.79 -9.45 6.00
C PHE A 376 -6.18 -10.87 6.45
N CYS A 377 -5.19 -11.74 6.63
CA CYS A 377 -5.41 -13.13 7.02
C CYS A 377 -5.90 -13.28 8.48
N MET A 378 -5.48 -12.38 9.36
CA MET A 378 -5.92 -12.37 10.77
C MET A 378 -7.36 -11.89 10.90
N ARG A 379 -7.75 -10.83 10.20
CA ARG A 379 -9.12 -10.27 10.20
C ARG A 379 -10.06 -11.03 9.26
N ARG A 380 -10.26 -12.33 9.52
CA ARG A 380 -11.17 -13.23 8.77
C ARG A 380 -12.60 -12.70 8.59
N SER A 381 -13.03 -11.69 9.36
CA SER A 381 -14.22 -10.87 9.11
C SER A 381 -13.81 -9.53 8.49
N ILE A 382 -13.98 -9.40 7.18
CA ILE A 382 -13.99 -8.08 6.58
C ILE A 382 -15.42 -7.55 6.79
N LEU A 383 -15.60 -6.65 7.76
CA LEU A 383 -16.63 -5.61 7.64
C LEU A 383 -16.52 -5.08 6.20
N PRO A 384 -17.65 -4.89 5.47
CA PRO A 384 -17.66 -4.67 4.02
C PRO A 384 -16.46 -3.84 3.58
N ILE A 385 -15.76 -4.28 2.53
CA ILE A 385 -14.55 -3.65 1.95
C ILE A 385 -14.75 -2.14 1.64
N GLU A 386 -15.97 -1.63 1.82
CA GLU A 386 -16.32 -0.23 1.93
C GLU A 386 -15.80 0.49 3.20
N LYS A 387 -14.97 1.52 2.94
CA LYS A 387 -14.85 2.80 3.67
C LYS A 387 -13.86 2.94 4.84
N HIS A 388 -13.16 1.90 5.30
CA HIS A 388 -12.28 2.04 6.48
C HIS A 388 -10.80 1.73 6.30
N PHE A 389 -10.20 2.13 5.18
CA PHE A 389 -8.73 2.29 5.11
C PHE A 389 -8.33 3.66 4.54
N LYS A 390 -8.38 4.67 5.41
CA LYS A 390 -7.56 5.88 5.31
C LYS A 390 -6.20 5.61 5.96
N PHE A 391 -5.15 5.55 5.13
CA PHE A 391 -3.71 5.79 5.34
C PHE A 391 -2.90 5.02 6.40
N TYR A 392 -1.65 4.72 6.03
CA TYR A 392 -0.42 5.08 6.79
C TYR A 392 0.75 5.23 5.79
N GLY A 393 1.30 6.44 5.63
CA GLY A 393 2.47 6.70 4.77
C GLY A 393 2.17 6.67 3.26
N ASN A 394 3.23 6.76 2.44
CA ASN A 394 3.26 6.86 0.96
C ASN A 394 2.53 5.73 0.17
N SER A 395 1.69 4.91 0.81
CA SER A 395 0.94 3.81 0.19
C SER A 395 -0.53 4.20 -0.05
N PHE A 396 -1.01 3.99 -1.27
CA PHE A 396 -2.37 4.31 -1.69
C PHE A 396 -3.17 3.02 -1.94
N MET A 397 -4.41 3.00 -1.46
CA MET A 397 -5.38 1.97 -1.84
C MET A 397 -6.03 2.38 -3.16
N ILE A 398 -5.99 1.52 -4.16
CA ILE A 398 -6.76 1.69 -5.40
C ILE A 398 -8.05 0.90 -5.19
N GLN A 399 -9.14 1.57 -4.82
CA GLN A 399 -10.47 0.99 -4.83
C GLN A 399 -11.04 1.07 -6.26
N PHE A 400 -11.59 -0.05 -6.74
CA PHE A 400 -12.39 -0.12 -7.97
C PHE A 400 -13.82 -0.46 -7.60
#